data_AF-M3D3Y0-F1
#
_entry.id   AF-M3D3Y0-F1
#
_cell.length_a   1.000
_cell.length_b   1.000
_cell.length_c   1.000
_cell.angle_alpha   90.00
_cell.angle_beta   90.00
_cell.angle_gamma   90.00
#
_symmetry.space_group_name_H-M   'P 1'
#
loop_
_entity.id
_entity.type
_entity.pdbx_description
1 polymer ?
#
loop_
_entity_poly.entity_id
_entity_poly.type
_entity_poly.pdbx_seq_one_letter_code
_entity_poly.pdbx_strand_id
1 'polypeptide(L)' 'MRAGRRQGSQPPLLPRLGRDDLPQRPVELAQYTSKAYNKLCDRLGVVQSMGRVGSAPDNAAAECFNSLIKVEYIHR' A
#
# COMPACT_ATOMS: atom_id res chain seq x y z
N MET A 1 62.37 -14.94 -12.00
CA MET A 1 61.17 -14.81 -11.14
C MET A 1 60.05 -14.17 -11.95
N ARG A 2 58.95 -14.88 -12.21
CA ARG A 2 57.79 -14.37 -12.99
C ARG A 2 56.70 -13.91 -12.03
N ALA A 3 56.38 -12.61 -12.06
CA ALA A 3 55.31 -12.02 -11.26
C ALA A 3 53.93 -12.49 -11.80
N GLY A 4 53.18 -13.21 -10.98
CA GLY A 4 51.82 -13.65 -11.29
C GLY A 4 50.86 -12.47 -11.35
N ARG A 5 50.23 -12.25 -12.51
CA ARG A 5 49.09 -11.36 -12.66
C ARG A 5 47.93 -11.94 -11.84
N ARG A 6 47.51 -11.26 -10.78
CA ARG A 6 46.24 -11.54 -10.09
C ARG A 6 45.12 -11.14 -11.03
N GLN A 7 44.36 -12.13 -11.53
CA GLN A 7 43.06 -11.90 -12.16
C GLN A 7 42.13 -11.33 -11.08
N GLY A 8 41.74 -10.05 -11.23
CA GLY A 8 40.67 -9.48 -10.44
C GLY A 8 39.37 -10.19 -10.82
N SER A 9 38.72 -10.83 -9.85
CA SER A 9 37.40 -11.40 -10.02
C SER A 9 36.40 -10.26 -10.29
N GLN A 10 35.81 -10.23 -11.47
CA GLN A 10 34.65 -9.39 -11.75
C GLN A 10 33.55 -9.71 -10.73
N PRO A 11 32.94 -8.71 -10.07
CA PRO A 11 31.76 -8.97 -9.25
C PRO A 11 30.63 -9.53 -10.15
N PRO A 12 29.82 -10.48 -9.66
CA PRO A 12 28.74 -11.04 -10.46
C PRO A 12 27.76 -9.91 -10.81
N LEU A 13 27.46 -9.79 -12.11
CA LEU A 13 26.41 -8.91 -12.59
C LEU A 13 25.10 -9.39 -11.97
N LEU A 14 24.49 -8.56 -11.12
CA LEU A 14 23.14 -8.83 -10.61
C LEU A 14 22.21 -9.06 -11.80
N PRO A 15 21.34 -10.09 -11.77
CA PRO A 15 20.38 -10.32 -12.85
C PRO A 15 19.56 -9.05 -13.05
N ARG A 16 19.44 -8.59 -14.30
CA ARG A 16 18.51 -7.50 -14.62
C ARG A 16 17.11 -8.05 -14.43
N LEU A 17 16.42 -7.65 -13.35
CA LEU A 17 15.00 -7.96 -13.17
C LEU A 17 14.25 -7.44 -14.40
N GLY A 18 13.57 -8.35 -15.10
CA GLY A 18 12.63 -8.03 -16.15
C GLY A 18 11.42 -7.29 -15.56
N ARG A 19 10.62 -6.64 -16.43
CA ARG A 19 9.37 -5.99 -16.00
C ARG A 19 8.42 -6.97 -15.32
N ASP A 20 8.49 -8.25 -15.69
CA ASP A 20 7.65 -9.32 -15.15
C ASP A 20 8.15 -9.85 -13.79
N ASP A 21 9.40 -9.56 -13.41
CA ASP A 21 9.97 -9.90 -12.12
C ASP A 21 9.64 -8.84 -11.04
N LEU A 22 9.10 -7.69 -11.44
CA LEU A 22 8.68 -6.65 -10.52
C LEU A 22 7.34 -7.05 -9.89
N PRO A 23 7.20 -6.93 -8.56
CA PRO A 23 5.93 -7.13 -7.89
C PRO A 23 4.83 -6.31 -8.57
N GLN A 24 3.70 -6.96 -8.84
CA GLN A 24 2.52 -6.27 -9.34
C GLN A 24 2.19 -5.10 -8.42
N ARG A 25 1.80 -3.96 -9.01
CA ARG A 25 1.41 -2.80 -8.22
C ARG A 25 0.24 -3.20 -7.31
N PRO A 26 0.22 -2.75 -6.05
CA PRO A 26 -0.93 -2.95 -5.18
C PRO A 26 -2.21 -2.48 -5.86
N VAL A 27 -3.25 -3.32 -5.80
CA VAL A 27 -4.60 -2.95 -6.24
C VAL A 27 -5.22 -2.11 -5.14
N GLU A 28 -5.29 -0.80 -5.36
CA GLU A 28 -5.99 0.13 -4.47
C GLU A 28 -7.51 0.03 -4.73
N LEU A 29 -8.27 -0.42 -3.72
CA LEU A 29 -9.72 -0.57 -3.84
C LEU A 29 -10.44 0.79 -3.71
N ALA A 30 -11.07 1.24 -4.79
CA ALA A 30 -11.75 2.54 -4.90
C ALA A 30 -13.23 2.52 -4.44
N GLN A 31 -13.57 1.70 -3.44
CA GLN A 31 -14.97 1.39 -3.08
C GLN A 31 -15.77 2.63 -2.68
N TYR A 32 -15.24 3.42 -1.74
CA TYR A 32 -15.87 4.65 -1.25
C TYR A 32 -15.89 5.78 -2.28
N THR A 33 -15.02 5.72 -3.29
CA THR A 33 -15.00 6.70 -4.40
C THR A 33 -15.79 6.23 -5.62
N SER A 34 -16.47 5.08 -5.54
CA SER A 34 -17.18 4.51 -6.67
C SER A 34 -18.42 5.34 -7.04
N LYS A 35 -18.78 5.35 -8.33
CA LYS A 35 -19.98 6.06 -8.81
C LYS A 35 -21.27 5.58 -8.15
N ALA A 36 -21.35 4.28 -7.84
CA ALA A 36 -22.51 3.70 -7.17
C ALA A 36 -22.66 4.24 -5.74
N TYR A 37 -21.54 4.34 -5.01
CA TYR A 37 -21.52 4.87 -3.66
C TYR A 37 -21.84 6.37 -3.65
N ASN A 38 -21.27 7.16 -4.57
CA ASN A 38 -21.59 8.59 -4.71
C ASN A 38 -23.09 8.83 -4.94
N LYS A 39 -23.70 8.09 -5.86
CA LYS A 39 -25.16 8.19 -6.13
C LYS A 39 -26.00 7.86 -4.90
N LEU A 40 -25.55 6.92 -4.06
CA LEU A 40 -26.22 6.57 -2.82
C LEU A 40 -26.13 7.72 -1.81
N CYS A 41 -24.94 8.30 -1.62
CA CYS A 41 -24.72 9.45 -0.75
C CYS A 41 -25.57 10.65 -1.19
N ASP A 42 -25.61 10.96 -2.50
CA ASP A 42 -26.43 12.04 -3.05
C ASP A 42 -27.92 11.82 -2.75
N ARG A 43 -28.42 10.60 -2.95
CA ARG A 43 -29.82 10.25 -2.68
C ARG A 43 -30.18 10.34 -1.19
N LEU A 44 -29.23 10.09 -0.32
CA LEU A 44 -29.42 10.16 1.14
C LEU A 44 -29.09 11.54 1.72
N GLY A 45 -28.64 12.50 0.91
CA GLY A 45 -28.23 13.83 1.37
C GLY A 45 -26.95 13.81 2.22
N VAL A 46 -26.11 12.78 2.07
CA VAL A 46 -24.87 12.60 2.82
C VAL A 46 -23.71 13.23 2.06
N VAL A 47 -22.99 14.14 2.71
CA VAL A 47 -21.74 14.68 2.17
C VAL A 47 -20.59 13.72 2.49
N GLN A 48 -19.87 13.31 1.46
CA GLN A 48 -18.70 12.46 1.62
C GLN A 48 -17.48 13.30 2.03
N SER A 49 -16.91 12.98 3.18
CA SER A 49 -15.65 13.55 3.64
C SER A 49 -14.52 12.55 3.36
N MET A 50 -13.88 12.68 2.21
CA MET A 50 -12.63 11.98 1.94
C MET A 50 -11.52 12.84 2.56
N GLY A 51 -10.99 12.39 3.71
CA GLY A 51 -9.89 13.08 4.39
C GLY A 51 -8.71 13.38 3.46
N ARG A 52 -7.89 14.35 3.81
CA ARG A 52 -6.75 14.74 2.97
C ARG A 52 -5.74 13.59 2.92
N VAL A 53 -5.20 13.33 1.73
CA VAL A 53 -4.10 12.36 1.58
C VAL A 53 -2.94 12.73 2.51
N GLY A 54 -2.52 11.78 3.34
CA GLY A 54 -1.46 11.97 4.33
C GLY A 54 -1.90 12.67 5.63
N SER A 55 -3.19 12.91 5.84
CA SER A 55 -3.72 13.44 7.10
C SER A 55 -4.09 12.30 8.04
N ALA A 56 -3.17 11.94 8.94
CA ALA A 56 -3.41 10.92 9.98
C ALA A 56 -4.60 11.27 10.91
N PRO A 57 -4.82 12.53 11.33
CA PRO A 57 -5.94 12.86 12.22
C PRO A 57 -7.32 12.58 11.62
N ASP A 58 -7.49 12.72 10.30
CA ASP A 58 -8.79 12.54 9.63
C ASP A 58 -9.33 11.11 9.77
N ASN A 59 -8.43 10.12 9.91
CA ASN A 59 -8.79 8.71 10.04
C ASN A 59 -8.61 8.14 11.45
N ALA A 60 -7.91 8.86 12.34
CA ALA A 60 -7.48 8.35 13.65
C ALA A 60 -8.65 7.81 14.50
N ALA A 61 -9.80 8.48 14.48
CA ALA A 61 -10.98 8.03 15.22
C ALA A 61 -11.52 6.68 14.71
N ALA A 62 -11.59 6.51 13.38
CA ALA A 62 -12.04 5.27 12.76
C ALA A 62 -11.04 4.12 12.99
N GLU A 63 -9.75 4.40 12.92
CA GLU A 63 -8.69 3.42 13.20
C GLU A 63 -8.70 2.96 14.67
N CYS A 64 -8.88 3.89 15.60
CA CYS A 64 -8.99 3.58 17.03
C CYS A 64 -10.18 2.65 17.30
N PHE A 65 -11.36 2.98 16.77
CA PHE A 65 -12.56 2.15 16.89
C PHE A 65 -12.36 0.75 16.30
N ASN A 66 -11.79 0.63 15.09
CA ASN A 66 -11.50 -0.67 14.48
C ASN A 66 -10.51 -1.49 15.31
N SER A 67 -9.53 -0.82 15.92
CA SER A 67 -8.55 -1.46 16.80
C SER A 67 -9.21 -2.02 18.06
N LEU A 68 -10.15 -1.28 18.67
CA LEU A 68 -10.94 -1.75 19.80
C LEU A 68 -11.74 -3.02 19.43
N ILE A 69 -12.41 -3.04 18.27
CA ILE A 69 -13.16 -4.23 17.82
C ILE A 69 -12.24 -5.44 17.68
N LYS A 70 -11.07 -5.27 17.05
CA LYS A 70 -10.12 -6.37 16.84
C LYS A 70 -9.68 -6.99 18.16
N VAL A 71 -9.35 -6.16 19.14
CA VAL A 71 -8.88 -6.61 20.46
C VAL A 71 -9.99 -7.32 21.22
N GLU A 72 -11.18 -6.73 21.31
CA GLU A 72 -12.24 -7.25 22.19
C GLU A 72 -13.05 -8.40 21.58
N TYR A 73 -13.18 -8.45 20.25
CA TYR A 73 -14.10 -9.38 19.60
C TYR A 73 -13.39 -10.46 18.77
N ILE A 74 -12.29 -10.14 18.09
CA ILE A 74 -11.65 -11.07 17.14
C ILE A 74 -10.57 -11.91 17.81
N HIS A 75 -9.84 -11.34 18.77
CA HIS A 75 -8.70 -11.98 19.42
C HIS A 75 -9.00 -12.57 20.81
N ARG A 76 -10.27 -12.68 21.20
CA ARG A 76 -10.70 -13.52 22.33
C ARG A 76 -10.81 -14.98 21.91
#